data_AF-A0A4U8YJG5-F1
#
_entry.id   AF-A0A4U8YJG5-F1
#
_cell.length_a   1.000
_cell.length_b   1.000
_cell.length_c   1.000
_cell.angle_alpha   90.00
_cell.angle_beta   90.00
_cell.angle_gamma   90.00
#
_symmetry.space_group_name_H-M   'P 1'
#
loop_
_entity.id
_entity.type
_entity.pdbx_description
1 polymer ?
#
loop_
_entity_poly.entity_id
_entity_poly.type
_entity_poly.pdbx_seq_one_letter_code
_entity_poly.pdbx_strand_id
1 'polypeptide(L)' 'MGNKKSKKNNVDPERQMALDALPPNIRKSLTDEEVELFLHAEVWPEEMCEKLNEFLSPE' A
#
# COMPACT_ATOMS: atom_id res chain seq x y z
N MET A 1 31.90 14.30 11.88
CA MET A 1 31.59 13.79 10.53
C MET A 1 30.09 13.80 10.36
N GLY A 2 29.57 14.55 9.40
CA GLY A 2 28.15 14.49 9.05
C GLY A 2 27.87 13.27 8.19
N ASN A 3 26.78 12.56 8.47
CA ASN A 3 25.91 12.06 7.41
C ASN A 3 24.52 11.73 7.97
N LYS A 4 23.66 12.73 7.79
CA LYS A 4 22.21 12.71 7.89
C LYS A 4 21.68 11.79 6.76
N LYS A 5 21.44 10.50 7.05
CA LYS A 5 20.63 9.64 6.19
C LYS A 5 19.35 9.31 6.94
N SER A 6 18.43 10.27 6.84
CA SER A 6 16.99 10.11 7.02
C SER A 6 16.53 8.70 6.67
N LYS A 7 15.81 8.06 7.59
CA LYS A 7 15.02 6.83 7.41
C LYS A 7 14.18 6.95 6.13
N LYS A 8 14.75 6.63 4.98
CA LYS A 8 14.01 6.48 3.73
C LYS A 8 13.42 5.08 3.77
N ASN A 9 12.16 5.02 4.20
CA ASN A 9 11.12 4.19 3.64
C ASN A 9 11.64 2.89 2.97
N ASN A 10 11.91 1.86 3.77
CA ASN A 10 11.92 0.48 3.28
C ASN A 10 10.45 0.08 3.04
N VAL A 11 9.83 0.66 2.02
CA VAL A 11 8.62 0.09 1.44
C VAL A 11 9.07 -1.14 0.67
N ASP A 12 8.39 -2.26 0.88
CA ASP A 12 8.65 -3.46 0.09
C ASP A 12 8.37 -3.14 -1.39
N PRO A 13 9.35 -3.36 -2.30
CA PRO A 13 9.16 -3.10 -3.72
C PRO A 13 7.93 -3.80 -4.30
N GLU A 14 7.62 -5.02 -3.83
CA GLU A 14 6.44 -5.77 -4.28
C GLU A 14 5.15 -5.09 -3.84
N ARG A 15 5.13 -4.51 -2.63
CA ARG A 15 3.97 -3.72 -2.15
C ARG A 15 3.81 -2.43 -2.93
N GLN A 16 4.90 -1.74 -3.24
CA GLN A 16 4.81 -0.54 -4.07
C GLN A 16 4.24 -0.89 -5.46
N MET A 17 4.73 -1.97 -6.08
CA MET A 17 4.21 -2.44 -7.36
C MET A 17 2.74 -2.86 -7.28
N ALA A 18 2.33 -3.53 -6.19
CA ALA A 18 0.94 -3.91 -5.98
C ALA A 18 0.03 -2.67 -5.86
N LEU A 19 0.46 -1.63 -5.12
CA LEU A 19 -0.28 -0.36 -5.00
C LEU A 19 -0.41 0.35 -6.35
N ASP A 20 0.65 0.35 -7.15
CA ASP A 20 0.64 0.94 -8.49
C ASP A 20 -0.14 0.11 -9.52
N ALA A 21 -0.27 -1.20 -9.31
CA ALA A 21 -1.10 -2.10 -10.10
C ALA A 21 -2.59 -2.02 -9.73
N LEU A 22 -2.95 -1.40 -8.60
CA LEU A 22 -4.35 -1.22 -8.22
C LEU A 22 -5.08 -0.35 -9.27
N PRO A 23 -6.33 -0.69 -9.60
CA PRO A 23 -7.15 0.13 -10.47
C PRO A 23 -7.28 1.57 -9.94
N PRO A 24 -7.36 2.60 -10.82
CA PRO A 24 -7.34 4.01 -10.41
C PRO A 24 -8.46 4.40 -9.46
N ASN A 25 -9.63 3.75 -9.57
CA ASN A 25 -10.76 3.92 -8.66
C ASN A 25 -10.43 3.48 -7.23
N ILE A 26 -9.54 2.51 -7.05
CA ILE A 26 -9.20 1.94 -5.73
C ILE A 26 -8.12 2.75 -5.09
N ARG A 27 -7.10 3.07 -5.87
CA ARG A 27 -6.05 3.97 -5.44
C ARG A 27 -6.59 5.34 -5.02
N LYS A 28 -7.71 5.79 -5.62
CA LYS A 28 -8.44 7.00 -5.21
C LYS A 28 -9.37 6.81 -4.01
N SER A 29 -9.79 5.58 -3.71
CA SER A 29 -10.63 5.28 -2.54
C SER A 29 -9.82 5.00 -1.28
N LEU A 30 -8.51 4.74 -1.43
CA LEU A 30 -7.57 4.63 -0.32
C LEU A 30 -7.19 6.01 0.19
N THR A 31 -7.22 6.18 1.51
CA THR A 31 -6.68 7.37 2.18
C THR A 31 -5.17 7.28 2.31
N ASP A 32 -4.52 8.39 2.65
CA ASP A 32 -3.07 8.41 2.89
C ASP A 32 -2.65 7.42 4.00
N GLU A 33 -3.48 7.27 5.05
CA GLU A 33 -3.26 6.28 6.13
C GLU A 33 -3.38 4.84 5.62
N GLU A 34 -4.39 4.54 4.78
CA GLU A 34 -4.55 3.21 4.19
C GLU A 34 -3.41 2.89 3.22
N VAL A 35 -2.91 3.88 2.49
CA VAL A 35 -1.74 3.73 1.62
C VAL A 35 -0.48 3.42 2.45
N GLU A 36 -0.27 4.12 3.56
CA GLU A 36 0.84 3.80 4.47
C GLU A 36 0.70 2.39 5.07
N LEU A 37 -0.51 2.00 5.49
CA LEU A 37 -0.79 0.63 5.95
C LEU A 37 -0.56 -0.40 4.84
N PHE A 38 -0.97 -0.12 3.61
CA PHE A 38 -0.75 -1.00 2.47
C PHE A 38 0.74 -1.27 2.27
N LEU A 39 1.55 -0.22 2.33
CA LEU A 39 2.98 -0.26 2.04
C LEU A 39 3.84 -0.76 3.22
N HIS A 40 3.42 -0.51 4.46
CA HIS A 40 4.23 -0.74 5.65
C HIS A 40 3.65 -1.72 6.68
N ALA A 41 2.35 -1.99 6.68
CA ALA A 41 1.75 -2.87 7.69
C ALA A 41 2.16 -4.32 7.47
N GLU A 42 2.65 -4.97 8.52
CA GLU A 42 3.02 -6.40 8.46
C GLU A 42 1.81 -7.26 8.03
N VAL A 43 0.63 -6.94 8.57
CA VAL A 43 -0.64 -7.57 8.25
C VAL A 43 -1.66 -6.48 7.89
N TRP A 44 -2.41 -6.67 6.81
CA TRP A 44 -3.49 -5.76 6.45
C TRP A 44 -4.73 -6.00 7.31
N PRO A 45 -5.40 -4.94 7.79
CA PRO A 45 -6.66 -5.09 8.50
C PRO A 45 -7.71 -5.71 7.58
N GLU A 46 -8.65 -6.44 8.18
CA GLU A 46 -9.73 -7.14 7.45
C GLU A 46 -10.51 -6.18 6.55
N GLU A 47 -10.82 -4.98 7.03
CA GLU A 47 -11.50 -3.93 6.25
C GLU A 47 -10.74 -3.56 4.96
N MET A 48 -9.40 -3.51 5.01
CA MET A 48 -8.59 -3.21 3.82
C MET A 48 -8.54 -4.41 2.87
N CYS A 49 -8.44 -5.63 3.39
CA CYS A 49 -8.54 -6.84 2.59
C CYS A 49 -9.89 -6.94 1.90
N GLU A 50 -11.01 -6.72 2.61
CA GLU A 50 -12.36 -6.73 2.04
C GLU A 50 -12.51 -5.68 0.94
N LYS A 51 -12.07 -4.43 1.22
CA LYS A 51 -12.07 -3.36 0.23
C LYS A 51 -11.29 -3.76 -1.03
N LEU A 52 -10.09 -4.33 -0.89
CA LEU A 52 -9.28 -4.74 -2.04
C LEU A 52 -9.84 -5.98 -2.75
N ASN A 53 -10.46 -6.90 -2.02
CA ASN A 53 -10.98 -8.17 -2.52
C ASN A 53 -12.14 -7.96 -3.51
N GLU A 54 -12.96 -6.93 -3.32
CA GLU A 54 -13.98 -6.53 -4.31
C GLU A 54 -13.39 -6.20 -5.70
N PHE A 55 -12.08 -5.91 -5.77
CA PHE A 55 -11.41 -5.50 -7.00
C PHE A 55 -10.39 -6.52 -7.52
N LEU A 56 -10.07 -7.55 -6.74
CA LEU A 56 -9.21 -8.67 -7.14
C LEU A 56 -9.98 -9.77 -7.89
N SER A 57 -11.27 -9.57 -8.17
CA SER A 57 -12.09 -10.57 -8.86
C SER A 57 -11.51 -10.87 -10.25
N PRO A 58 -11.23 -12.15 -10.56
CA PRO A 58 -10.83 -12.55 -11.90
C PRO A 58 -12.03 -12.41 -12.83
N GLU A 59 -11.91 -11.63 -13.90
CA GLU A 59 -12.75 -11.85 -15.09
C GLU A 59 -12.41 -13.17 -15.76
#